data_AF-A0A2K3LKA2-F1
#
_entry.id   AF-A0A2K3LKA2-F1
#
_cell.length_a   1.000
_cell.length_b   1.000
_cell.length_c   1.000
_cell.angle_alpha   90.00
_cell.angle_beta   90.00
_cell.angle_gamma   90.00
#
_symmetry.space_group_name_H-M   'P 1'
#
loop_
_entity.id
_entity.type
_entity.pdbx_description
1 polymer ?
#
loop_
_entity_poly.entity_id
_entity_poly.type
_entity_poly.pdbx_seq_one_letter_code
_entity_poly.pdbx_strand_id
1 'polypeptide(L)'
;MARYQKARRYKQAEQQVAKFVGLAMVLRLKPDALISVLPTLTKMENTKYQGHDKVPLITWMVAQASVGDLSVGLYAWSRILLPIVVGKKRNPQSTDFVLQLVEKILSTPKARPILVNAVKKGERLILPPAFETLIRLTFPSSSKRSKVDVQLVLDTERFAFIYPILREVALSGYPGSKAIQQIFSFAIVAAGEDNPELSKEAVDIVIWCFSRSTKCYKQW
;
A
#
# COMPACT_ATOMS: atom_id res chain seq x y z
N MET A 1 -14.82 40.51 -24.93
CA MET A 1 -14.72 39.03 -24.96
C MET A 1 -13.90 38.43 -23.82
N ALA A 2 -12.73 38.94 -23.45
CA ALA A 2 -11.87 38.33 -22.41
C ALA A 2 -12.52 38.21 -21.01
N ARG A 3 -13.33 39.20 -20.58
CA ARG A 3 -14.07 39.14 -19.29
C ARG A 3 -15.12 38.02 -19.26
N TYR A 4 -15.81 37.78 -20.38
CA TYR A 4 -16.79 36.70 -20.51
C TYR A 4 -16.14 35.31 -20.48
N GLN A 5 -14.98 35.16 -21.12
CA GLN A 5 -14.21 33.91 -21.04
C GLN A 5 -13.67 33.65 -19.63
N LYS A 6 -13.24 34.70 -18.91
CA LYS A 6 -12.79 34.60 -17.51
C LYS A 6 -13.93 34.17 -16.58
N ALA A 7 -15.12 34.77 -16.71
CA ALA A 7 -16.30 34.40 -15.92
C ALA A 7 -16.77 32.95 -16.20
N ARG A 8 -16.70 32.49 -17.46
CA ARG A 8 -17.04 31.11 -17.83
C ARG A 8 -16.06 30.08 -17.25
N ARG A 9 -14.75 30.37 -17.30
CA ARG A 9 -13.71 29.52 -16.69
C ARG A 9 -13.85 29.46 -15.17
N TYR A 10 -14.20 30.57 -14.54
CA TYR A 10 -14.46 30.63 -13.09
C TYR A 10 -15.64 29.74 -12.68
N LYS A 11 -16.79 29.85 -13.36
CA LYS A 11 -17.95 28.97 -13.09
C LYS A 11 -17.64 27.48 -13.32
N GLN A 12 -16.84 27.16 -14.34
CA GLN A 12 -16.39 25.78 -14.57
C GLN A 12 -15.48 25.28 -13.44
N ALA A 13 -14.57 26.12 -12.93
CA ALA A 13 -13.72 25.78 -11.81
C ALA A 13 -14.53 25.57 -10.51
N GLU A 14 -15.50 26.43 -10.20
CA GLU A 14 -16.39 26.26 -9.05
C GLU A 14 -17.16 24.93 -9.11
N GLN A 15 -17.72 24.59 -10.28
CA GLN A 15 -18.41 23.32 -10.48
C GLN A 15 -17.48 22.11 -10.31
N GLN A 16 -16.23 22.22 -10.76
CA GLN A 16 -15.24 21.16 -10.56
C GLN A 16 -14.89 21.00 -9.08
N VAL A 17 -14.63 22.11 -8.37
CA VAL A 17 -14.34 22.10 -6.93
C VAL A 17 -15.51 21.50 -6.15
N ALA A 18 -16.75 21.88 -6.45
CA ALA A 18 -17.93 21.33 -5.80
C ALA A 18 -18.02 19.81 -5.95
N LYS A 19 -17.69 19.26 -7.13
CA LYS A 19 -17.64 17.80 -7.35
C LYS A 19 -16.57 17.12 -6.49
N PHE A 20 -15.37 17.69 -6.41
CA PHE A 20 -14.30 17.14 -5.57
C PHE A 20 -14.63 17.22 -4.08
N VAL A 21 -15.24 18.31 -3.62
CA VAL A 21 -15.70 18.44 -2.23
C VAL A 21 -16.77 17.41 -1.93
N GLY A 22 -17.79 17.28 -2.78
CA GLY A 22 -18.84 16.27 -2.62
C GLY A 22 -18.27 14.86 -2.58
N LEU A 23 -17.35 14.52 -3.49
CA LEU A 23 -16.67 13.23 -3.51
C LEU A 23 -15.86 12.99 -2.22
N ALA A 24 -15.11 13.98 -1.75
CA ALA A 24 -14.35 13.88 -0.51
C ALA A 24 -15.26 13.63 0.70
N MET A 25 -16.39 14.33 0.78
CA MET A 25 -17.37 14.13 1.85
C MET A 25 -17.94 12.71 1.82
N VAL A 26 -18.29 12.19 0.64
CA VAL A 26 -18.80 10.82 0.49
C VAL A 26 -17.73 9.79 0.90
N LEU A 27 -16.49 9.95 0.44
CA LEU A 27 -15.41 9.02 0.75
C LEU A 27 -15.05 9.00 2.25
N ARG A 28 -15.15 10.14 2.93
CA ARG A 28 -14.95 10.22 4.39
C ARG A 28 -16.11 9.62 5.17
N LEU A 29 -17.34 9.80 4.70
CA LEU A 29 -18.54 9.32 5.39
C LEU A 29 -18.79 7.82 5.16
N LYS A 30 -18.45 7.32 3.97
CA LYS A 30 -18.62 5.93 3.56
C LYS A 30 -17.33 5.43 2.87
N PRO A 31 -16.26 5.17 3.64
CA PRO A 31 -14.99 4.73 3.08
C PRO A 31 -15.11 3.42 2.28
N ASP A 32 -16.02 2.52 2.66
CA ASP A 32 -16.28 1.26 1.93
C ASP A 32 -16.79 1.46 0.50
N ALA A 33 -17.38 2.62 0.20
CA ALA A 33 -17.77 2.95 -1.17
C ALA A 33 -16.54 2.96 -2.08
N LEU A 34 -15.37 3.36 -1.57
CA LEU A 34 -14.12 3.25 -2.29
C LEU A 34 -13.86 1.81 -2.70
N ILE A 35 -13.97 0.85 -1.78
CA ILE A 35 -13.75 -0.60 -2.01
C ILE A 35 -14.58 -1.11 -3.19
N SER A 36 -15.85 -0.68 -3.28
CA SER A 36 -16.76 -1.08 -4.36
C SER A 36 -16.32 -0.57 -5.75
N VAL A 37 -15.66 0.57 -5.81
CA VAL A 37 -15.22 1.23 -7.05
C VAL A 37 -13.77 0.85 -7.41
N LEU A 38 -12.99 0.30 -6.47
CA LEU A 38 -11.59 -0.09 -6.68
C LEU A 38 -11.37 -0.96 -7.93
N PRO A 39 -12.14 -2.04 -8.18
CA PRO A 39 -11.91 -2.90 -9.34
C PRO A 39 -12.07 -2.15 -10.67
N THR A 40 -12.91 -1.12 -10.72
CA THR A 40 -13.12 -0.27 -11.90
C THR A 40 -11.94 0.67 -12.10
N LEU A 41 -11.41 1.25 -11.03
CA LEU A 41 -10.22 2.11 -11.07
C LEU A 41 -8.97 1.35 -11.53
N THR A 42 -8.79 0.11 -11.03
CA THR A 42 -7.70 -0.77 -11.44
C THR A 42 -7.88 -1.30 -12.87
N LYS A 43 -9.12 -1.58 -13.33
CA LYS A 43 -9.37 -1.98 -14.73
C LYS A 43 -9.16 -0.84 -15.74
N MET A 44 -9.37 0.41 -15.33
CA MET A 44 -9.07 1.60 -16.16
C MET A 44 -7.57 1.79 -16.44
N GLU A 45 -6.70 1.07 -15.74
CA GLU A 45 -5.26 1.01 -16.02
C GLU A 45 -4.97 0.20 -17.30
N ASN A 46 -5.83 -0.77 -17.65
CA ASN A 46 -5.63 -1.69 -18.77
C ASN A 46 -6.23 -1.22 -20.11
N THR A 47 -6.99 -0.12 -20.14
CA THR A 47 -7.65 0.38 -21.37
C THR A 47 -7.23 1.80 -21.70
N LYS A 48 -6.42 1.93 -22.77
CA LYS A 48 -6.15 3.14 -23.59
C LYS A 48 -5.63 4.43 -22.91
N TYR A 49 -5.58 4.51 -21.59
CA TYR A 49 -5.16 5.68 -20.81
C TYR A 49 -4.01 5.30 -19.86
N GLN A 50 -2.88 4.87 -20.44
CA GLN A 50 -1.63 4.64 -19.75
C GLN A 50 -1.02 5.98 -19.30
N GLY A 51 -1.13 6.32 -18.02
CA GLY A 51 -0.42 7.47 -17.48
C GLY A 51 -0.39 7.48 -15.95
N HIS A 52 0.79 7.78 -15.40
CA HIS A 52 1.00 8.10 -13.97
C HIS A 52 0.12 9.28 -13.49
N ASP A 53 -0.50 10.02 -14.41
CA ASP A 53 -1.37 11.18 -14.17
C ASP A 53 -2.56 10.90 -13.25
N LYS A 54 -3.02 9.65 -13.15
CA LYS A 54 -4.13 9.26 -12.26
C LYS A 54 -3.68 8.85 -10.86
N VAL A 55 -2.38 8.58 -10.65
CA VAL A 55 -1.85 8.18 -9.33
C VAL A 55 -2.11 9.25 -8.27
N PRO A 56 -1.91 10.55 -8.52
CA PRO A 56 -2.26 11.59 -7.54
C PRO A 56 -3.74 11.58 -7.17
N LEU A 57 -4.64 11.39 -8.15
CA LEU A 57 -6.07 11.35 -7.91
C LEU A 57 -6.49 10.11 -7.09
N ILE A 58 -5.97 8.93 -7.43
CA ILE A 58 -6.25 7.71 -6.67
C ILE A 58 -5.68 7.83 -5.26
N THR A 59 -4.44 8.32 -5.12
CA THR A 59 -3.82 8.57 -3.81
C THR A 59 -4.67 9.54 -2.99
N TRP A 60 -5.18 10.61 -3.61
CA TRP A 60 -6.08 11.55 -2.94
C TRP A 60 -7.39 10.89 -2.51
N MET A 61 -8.02 10.06 -3.34
CA MET A 61 -9.24 9.34 -2.98
C MET A 61 -9.01 8.39 -1.80
N VAL A 62 -7.90 7.65 -1.81
CA VAL A 62 -7.50 6.79 -0.69
C VAL A 62 -7.26 7.65 0.56
N ALA A 63 -6.58 8.79 0.43
CA ALA A 63 -6.37 9.71 1.54
C ALA A 63 -7.68 10.22 2.17
N GLN A 64 -8.73 10.44 1.36
CA GLN A 64 -10.05 10.81 1.88
C GLN A 64 -10.71 9.65 2.63
N ALA A 65 -10.64 8.43 2.08
CA ALA A 65 -11.17 7.25 2.76
C ALA A 65 -10.43 6.95 4.07
N SER A 66 -9.10 7.13 4.10
CA SER A 66 -8.27 6.98 5.31
C SER A 66 -8.69 7.91 6.45
N VAL A 67 -9.26 9.08 6.15
CA VAL A 67 -9.77 9.99 7.18
C VAL A 67 -11.03 9.43 7.85
N GLY A 68 -11.88 8.70 7.09
CA GLY A 68 -13.06 8.03 7.63
C GLY A 68 -12.72 6.71 8.33
N ASP A 69 -11.87 5.90 7.69
CA ASP A 69 -11.42 4.61 8.21
C ASP A 69 -9.98 4.30 7.76
N LEU A 70 -9.07 4.20 8.74
CA LEU A 70 -7.66 3.90 8.51
C LEU A 70 -7.46 2.51 7.89
N SER A 71 -8.29 1.53 8.25
CA SER A 71 -8.24 0.15 7.75
C SER A 71 -8.53 0.11 6.26
N VAL A 72 -9.61 0.78 5.82
CA VAL A 72 -9.97 0.90 4.40
C VAL A 72 -8.87 1.62 3.63
N GLY A 73 -8.31 2.69 4.21
CA GLY A 73 -7.18 3.41 3.66
C GLY A 73 -5.96 2.52 3.40
N LEU A 74 -5.51 1.77 4.43
CA LEU A 74 -4.35 0.89 4.33
C LEU A 74 -4.61 -0.29 3.38
N TYR A 75 -5.84 -0.82 3.39
CA TYR A 75 -6.28 -1.87 2.48
C TYR A 75 -6.22 -1.43 1.01
N ALA A 76 -6.71 -0.23 0.70
CA ALA A 76 -6.69 0.30 -0.66
C ALA A 76 -5.25 0.65 -1.08
N TRP A 77 -4.45 1.20 -0.17
CA TRP A 77 -3.03 1.46 -0.40
C TRP A 77 -2.27 0.18 -0.76
N SER A 78 -2.42 -0.90 0.00
CA SER A 78 -1.67 -2.15 -0.19
C SER A 78 -2.03 -2.87 -1.50
N ARG A 79 -3.28 -2.74 -1.96
CA ARG A 79 -3.78 -3.45 -3.15
C ARG A 79 -3.64 -2.68 -4.45
N ILE A 80 -3.60 -1.36 -4.39
CA ILE A 80 -3.67 -0.51 -5.60
C ILE A 80 -2.40 0.30 -5.75
N LEU A 81 -2.03 1.01 -4.68
CA LEU A 81 -0.94 1.98 -4.78
C LEU A 81 0.42 1.32 -4.65
N LEU A 82 0.57 0.33 -3.77
CA LEU A 82 1.83 -0.38 -3.59
C LEU A 82 2.33 -1.08 -4.88
N PRO A 83 1.50 -1.81 -5.65
CA PRO A 83 1.93 -2.39 -6.93
C PRO A 83 2.44 -1.36 -7.95
N ILE A 84 1.91 -0.14 -7.93
CA ILE A 84 2.32 0.94 -8.85
C ILE A 84 3.76 1.36 -8.56
N VAL A 85 4.17 1.38 -7.29
CA VAL A 85 5.55 1.72 -6.87
C VAL A 85 6.57 0.67 -7.31
N VAL A 86 6.13 -0.57 -7.55
CA VAL A 86 6.99 -1.73 -7.83
C VAL A 86 7.11 -2.02 -9.33
N GLY A 87 6.35 -1.29 -10.16
CA GLY A 87 6.35 -1.45 -11.61
C GLY A 87 7.70 -1.18 -12.27
N LYS A 88 7.90 -1.76 -13.46
CA LYS A 88 9.15 -1.66 -14.26
C LYS A 88 9.57 -0.23 -14.61
N LYS A 89 8.65 0.74 -14.59
CA LYS A 89 8.89 2.16 -14.78
C LYS A 89 8.50 2.90 -13.50
N ARG A 90 9.43 3.00 -12.56
CA ARG A 90 9.22 3.73 -11.30
C ARG A 90 9.16 5.21 -11.59
N ASN A 91 8.08 5.87 -11.16
CA ASN A 91 7.98 7.32 -11.17
C ASN A 91 8.27 7.84 -9.74
N PRO A 92 9.34 8.62 -9.52
CA PRO A 92 9.70 9.17 -8.21
C PRO A 92 8.55 9.94 -7.55
N GLN A 93 7.84 10.78 -8.32
CA GLN A 93 6.74 11.59 -7.81
C GLN A 93 5.54 10.74 -7.40
N SER A 94 5.18 9.73 -8.21
CA SER A 94 4.13 8.78 -7.85
C SER A 94 4.51 7.98 -6.59
N THR A 95 5.78 7.58 -6.49
CA THR A 95 6.30 6.84 -5.33
C THR A 95 6.21 7.67 -4.06
N ASP A 96 6.62 8.94 -4.15
CA ASP A 96 6.55 9.87 -3.04
C ASP A 96 5.12 10.07 -2.54
N PHE A 97 4.15 10.29 -3.42
CA PHE A 97 2.73 10.40 -3.04
C PHE A 97 2.21 9.15 -2.32
N VAL A 98 2.57 7.96 -2.82
CA VAL A 98 2.16 6.69 -2.24
C VAL A 98 2.78 6.47 -0.86
N LEU A 99 4.05 6.82 -0.68
CA LEU A 99 4.74 6.74 0.61
C LEU A 99 4.21 7.77 1.61
N GLN A 100 4.01 9.03 1.20
CA GLN A 100 3.47 10.09 2.06
C GLN A 100 2.08 9.71 2.60
N LEU A 101 1.25 9.06 1.79
CA LEU A 101 -0.05 8.60 2.21
C LEU A 101 0.05 7.56 3.34
N VAL A 102 0.85 6.51 3.18
CA VAL A 102 0.96 5.48 4.22
C VAL A 102 1.64 6.02 5.48
N GLU A 103 2.65 6.88 5.33
CA GLU A 103 3.27 7.57 6.46
C GLU A 103 2.24 8.39 7.24
N LYS A 104 1.35 9.10 6.55
CA LYS A 104 0.26 9.84 7.18
C LYS A 104 -0.74 8.93 7.89
N ILE A 105 -1.13 7.80 7.27
CA ILE A 105 -2.00 6.80 7.90
C ILE A 105 -1.37 6.31 9.20
N LEU A 106 -0.08 5.94 9.17
CA LEU A 106 0.63 5.39 10.33
C LEU A 106 0.95 6.44 11.40
N SER A 107 1.13 7.70 11.00
CA SER A 107 1.33 8.83 11.92
C SER A 107 0.04 9.29 12.60
N THR A 108 -1.13 8.75 12.20
CA THR A 108 -2.40 9.08 12.84
C THR A 108 -2.40 8.56 14.29
N PRO A 109 -2.81 9.37 15.28
CA PRO A 109 -2.89 8.92 16.67
C PRO A 109 -3.71 7.63 16.78
N LYS A 110 -3.17 6.63 17.49
CA LYS A 110 -3.78 5.29 17.66
C LYS A 110 -3.90 4.47 16.36
N ALA A 111 -3.21 4.83 15.28
CA ALA A 111 -3.23 4.04 14.03
C ALA A 111 -2.85 2.57 14.26
N ARG A 112 -1.71 2.31 14.94
CA ARG A 112 -1.23 0.95 15.22
C ARG A 112 -2.28 0.05 15.89
N PRO A 113 -2.88 0.39 17.05
CA PRO A 113 -3.89 -0.46 17.67
C PRO A 113 -5.17 -0.59 16.84
N ILE A 114 -5.58 0.44 16.09
CA ILE A 114 -6.75 0.38 15.18
C ILE A 114 -6.51 -0.67 14.10
N LEU A 115 -5.39 -0.56 13.38
CA LEU A 115 -5.06 -1.42 12.24
C LEU A 115 -4.85 -2.88 12.67
N VAL A 116 -4.14 -3.12 13.77
CA VAL A 116 -3.94 -4.48 14.30
C VAL A 116 -5.25 -5.10 14.76
N ASN A 117 -6.13 -4.34 15.41
CA ASN A 117 -7.43 -4.83 15.86
C ASN A 117 -8.38 -5.13 14.69
N ALA A 118 -8.35 -4.31 13.63
CA ALA A 118 -9.10 -4.58 12.40
C ALA A 118 -8.73 -5.94 11.80
N VAL A 119 -7.43 -6.27 11.77
CA VAL A 119 -6.98 -7.58 11.29
C VAL A 119 -7.48 -8.74 12.17
N LYS A 120 -7.46 -8.53 13.48
CA LYS A 120 -8.00 -9.49 14.46
C LYS A 120 -9.52 -9.69 14.36
N LYS A 121 -10.24 -8.79 13.71
CA LYS A 121 -11.69 -8.89 13.47
C LYS A 121 -12.05 -9.57 12.14
N GLY A 122 -11.06 -9.99 11.36
CA GLY A 122 -11.28 -10.72 10.10
C GLY A 122 -10.86 -9.93 8.87
N GLU A 123 -10.56 -8.64 9.00
CA GLU A 123 -10.12 -7.84 7.86
C GLU A 123 -8.69 -8.23 7.46
N ARG A 124 -8.41 -8.32 6.16
CA ARG A 124 -7.04 -8.53 5.69
C ARG A 124 -6.56 -7.29 4.94
N LEU A 125 -5.93 -6.41 5.71
CA LEU A 125 -5.46 -5.11 5.23
C LEU A 125 -4.25 -5.24 4.29
N ILE A 126 -3.33 -6.17 4.59
CA ILE A 126 -2.16 -6.45 3.77
C ILE A 126 -2.24 -7.92 3.32
N LEU A 127 -2.31 -8.14 2.01
CA LEU A 127 -2.32 -9.48 1.44
C LEU A 127 -0.89 -10.06 1.36
N PRO A 128 -0.71 -11.40 1.34
CA PRO A 128 0.62 -12.00 1.23
C PRO A 128 1.49 -11.46 0.08
N PRO A 129 0.98 -11.24 -1.16
CA PRO A 129 1.80 -10.66 -2.23
C PRO A 129 2.23 -9.21 -1.96
N ALA A 130 1.37 -8.42 -1.32
CA ALA A 130 1.71 -7.05 -0.91
C ALA A 130 2.75 -7.06 0.24
N PHE A 131 2.66 -8.05 1.14
CA PHE A 131 3.63 -8.20 2.22
C PHE A 131 5.01 -8.65 1.70
N GLU A 132 5.07 -9.60 0.76
CA GLU A 132 6.31 -9.95 0.07
C GLU A 132 6.94 -8.72 -0.60
N THR A 133 6.11 -7.94 -1.28
CA THR A 133 6.54 -6.70 -1.93
C THR A 133 7.16 -5.71 -0.94
N LEU A 134 6.51 -5.49 0.21
CA LEU A 134 7.02 -4.64 1.29
C LEU A 134 8.40 -5.08 1.78
N ILE A 135 8.58 -6.37 2.01
CA ILE A 135 9.86 -6.95 2.44
C ILE A 135 10.94 -6.67 1.39
N ARG A 136 10.64 -6.92 0.11
CA ARG A 136 11.61 -6.71 -0.99
C ARG A 136 11.97 -5.23 -1.20
N LEU A 137 11.06 -4.31 -0.91
CA LEU A 137 11.32 -2.87 -0.96
C LEU A 137 12.13 -2.39 0.26
N THR A 138 11.97 -3.06 1.41
CA THR A 138 12.69 -2.74 2.64
C THR A 138 14.12 -3.31 2.62
N PHE A 139 14.30 -4.50 2.05
CA PHE A 139 15.58 -5.22 1.99
C PHE A 139 15.98 -5.52 0.53
N PRO A 140 16.35 -4.50 -0.26
CA PRO A 140 16.72 -4.69 -1.66
C PRO A 140 18.04 -5.47 -1.81
N SER A 141 18.14 -6.31 -2.83
CA SER A 141 19.38 -7.07 -3.14
C SER A 141 20.58 -6.15 -3.39
N SER A 142 21.77 -6.58 -2.97
CA SER A 142 23.04 -5.86 -3.17
C SER A 142 23.33 -5.50 -4.64
N SER A 143 22.95 -6.37 -5.59
CA SER A 143 23.05 -6.13 -7.04
C SER A 143 22.15 -5.00 -7.56
N LYS A 144 21.12 -4.61 -6.82
CA LYS A 144 20.26 -3.44 -7.11
C LYS A 144 20.75 -2.16 -6.40
N ARG A 145 21.71 -2.27 -5.47
CA ARG A 145 22.40 -1.11 -4.88
C ARG A 145 23.46 -0.52 -5.81
N SER A 146 23.89 -1.22 -6.87
CA SER A 146 24.88 -0.71 -7.84
C SER A 146 24.24 0.09 -8.98
N LYS A 147 23.76 1.30 -8.66
CA LYS A 147 24.01 2.59 -9.36
C LYS A 147 23.17 3.63 -8.61
N VAL A 148 23.88 4.52 -7.91
CA VAL A 148 23.53 5.86 -7.41
C VAL A 148 22.16 6.43 -7.84
N ASP A 149 21.07 5.80 -7.43
CA ASP A 149 19.74 6.38 -7.46
C ASP A 149 19.44 6.82 -6.02
N VAL A 150 19.79 8.07 -5.70
CA VAL A 150 19.53 8.68 -4.38
C VAL A 150 18.07 8.46 -3.95
N GLN A 151 17.14 8.48 -4.90
CA GLN A 151 15.73 8.20 -4.65
C GLN A 151 15.45 6.77 -4.18
N LEU A 152 16.17 5.77 -4.71
CA LEU A 152 16.01 4.39 -4.28
C LEU A 152 16.43 4.22 -2.82
N VAL A 153 17.51 4.88 -2.41
CA VAL A 153 17.99 4.88 -1.02
C VAL A 153 16.98 5.56 -0.10
N LEU A 154 16.52 6.77 -0.45
CA LEU A 154 15.52 7.51 0.32
C LEU A 154 14.21 6.73 0.46
N ASP A 155 13.74 6.12 -0.63
CA ASP A 155 12.52 5.32 -0.58
C ASP A 155 12.72 4.07 0.28
N THR A 156 13.91 3.45 0.24
CA THR A 156 14.25 2.30 1.09
C THR A 156 14.22 2.68 2.57
N GLU A 157 14.79 3.83 2.95
CA GLU A 157 14.75 4.34 4.33
C GLU A 157 13.31 4.59 4.79
N ARG A 158 12.48 5.19 3.92
CA ARG A 158 11.05 5.42 4.21
C ARG A 158 10.30 4.11 4.37
N PHE A 159 10.56 3.11 3.52
CA PHE A 159 10.00 1.77 3.68
C PHE A 159 10.45 1.12 4.97
N ALA A 160 11.74 1.21 5.33
CA ALA A 160 12.28 0.70 6.58
C ALA A 160 11.63 1.34 7.81
N PHE A 161 11.31 2.64 7.74
CA PHE A 161 10.64 3.34 8.83
C PHE A 161 9.20 2.85 9.06
N ILE A 162 8.43 2.65 8.00
CA ILE A 162 7.03 2.19 8.10
C ILE A 162 6.91 0.67 8.28
N TYR A 163 7.94 -0.08 7.89
CA TYR A 163 7.94 -1.55 7.84
C TYR A 163 7.54 -2.22 9.14
N PRO A 164 8.05 -1.85 10.34
CA PRO A 164 7.72 -2.55 11.58
C PRO A 164 6.21 -2.62 11.87
N ILE A 165 5.49 -1.52 11.61
CA ILE A 165 4.03 -1.47 11.84
C ILE A 165 3.31 -2.29 10.75
N LEU A 166 3.70 -2.14 9.49
CA LEU A 166 3.07 -2.88 8.38
C LEU A 166 3.31 -4.39 8.50
N ARG A 167 4.49 -4.79 8.95
CA ARG A 167 4.84 -6.17 9.29
C ARG A 167 3.92 -6.72 10.36
N GLU A 168 3.74 -5.99 11.46
CA GLU A 168 2.84 -6.42 12.52
C GLU A 168 1.40 -6.56 12.02
N VAL A 169 0.90 -5.61 11.22
CA VAL A 169 -0.44 -5.67 10.63
C VAL A 169 -0.57 -6.87 9.70
N ALA A 170 0.42 -7.15 8.84
CA ALA A 170 0.41 -8.30 7.94
C ALA A 170 0.43 -9.63 8.70
N LEU A 171 1.15 -9.70 9.83
CA LEU A 171 1.30 -10.88 10.68
C LEU A 171 0.25 -10.97 11.80
N SER A 172 -0.73 -10.07 11.87
CA SER A 172 -1.78 -10.12 12.90
C SER A 172 -2.97 -11.03 12.54
N GLY A 173 -2.88 -11.74 11.40
CA GLY A 173 -3.95 -12.58 10.87
C GLY A 173 -4.23 -13.87 11.64
N TYR A 174 -5.38 -14.49 11.34
CA TYR A 174 -5.84 -15.72 12.01
C TYR A 174 -4.92 -16.93 11.77
N PRO A 175 -4.65 -17.74 12.83
CA PRO A 175 -3.93 -19.02 12.74
C PRO A 175 -4.52 -19.97 11.70
N GLY A 176 -3.67 -20.79 11.08
CA GLY A 176 -4.09 -21.83 10.12
C GLY A 176 -4.66 -21.34 8.78
N SER A 177 -4.70 -20.03 8.53
CA SER A 177 -5.23 -19.47 7.28
C SER A 177 -4.36 -19.79 6.05
N LYS A 178 -4.97 -19.87 4.86
CA LYS A 178 -4.25 -20.02 3.57
C LYS A 178 -3.19 -18.94 3.36
N ALA A 179 -3.40 -17.75 3.92
CA ALA A 179 -2.43 -16.67 3.85
C ALA A 179 -1.12 -17.00 4.58
N ILE A 180 -1.16 -17.68 5.73
CA ILE A 180 0.05 -18.09 6.43
C ILE A 180 0.90 -19.03 5.56
N GLN A 181 0.27 -19.92 4.79
CA GLN A 181 0.99 -20.80 3.85
C GLN A 181 1.63 -20.02 2.70
N GLN A 182 0.93 -19.01 2.16
CA GLN A 182 1.49 -18.13 1.14
C GLN A 182 2.66 -17.31 1.69
N ILE A 183 2.53 -16.80 2.92
CA ILE A 183 3.60 -16.05 3.60
C ILE A 183 4.82 -16.93 3.81
N PHE A 184 4.60 -18.14 4.34
CA PHE A 184 5.65 -19.12 4.52
C PHE A 184 6.36 -19.46 3.21
N SER A 185 5.60 -19.67 2.13
CA SER A 185 6.15 -20.02 0.82
C SER A 185 7.13 -18.99 0.28
N PHE A 186 6.80 -17.69 0.34
CA PHE A 186 7.74 -16.68 -0.15
C PHE A 186 8.88 -16.45 0.85
N ALA A 187 8.63 -16.57 2.15
CA ALA A 187 9.63 -16.32 3.19
C ALA A 187 10.75 -17.37 3.15
N ILE A 188 10.46 -18.65 2.87
CA ILE A 188 11.49 -19.66 2.66
C ILE A 188 12.40 -19.29 1.50
N VAL A 189 11.82 -18.86 0.38
CA VAL A 189 12.59 -18.47 -0.81
C VAL A 189 13.49 -17.28 -0.46
N ALA A 190 12.93 -16.26 0.18
CA ALA A 190 13.68 -15.07 0.60
C ALA A 190 14.79 -15.37 1.62
N ALA A 191 14.59 -16.36 2.50
CA ALA A 191 15.61 -16.78 3.47
C ALA A 191 16.86 -17.36 2.79
N GLY A 192 16.69 -18.02 1.64
CA GLY A 192 17.79 -18.58 0.84
C GLY A 192 18.42 -17.61 -0.16
N GLU A 193 17.95 -16.36 -0.24
CA GLU A 193 18.56 -15.35 -1.14
C GLU A 193 19.92 -14.86 -0.59
N ASP A 194 20.81 -14.41 -1.48
CA ASP A 194 22.11 -13.84 -1.13
C ASP A 194 21.98 -12.39 -0.65
N ASN A 195 21.21 -12.18 0.43
CA ASN A 195 21.04 -10.89 1.09
C ASN A 195 20.85 -11.11 2.61
N PRO A 196 21.88 -10.85 3.44
CA PRO A 196 21.84 -11.20 4.87
C PRO A 196 20.75 -10.49 5.66
N GLU A 197 20.40 -9.24 5.30
CA GLU A 197 19.34 -8.48 5.98
C GLU A 197 17.96 -9.07 5.66
N LEU A 198 17.71 -9.36 4.38
CA LEU A 198 16.49 -10.04 3.93
C LEU A 198 16.37 -11.44 4.52
N SER A 199 17.46 -12.23 4.49
CA SER A 199 17.46 -13.60 4.98
C SER A 199 17.13 -13.66 6.46
N LYS A 200 17.71 -12.75 7.26
CA LYS A 200 17.43 -12.66 8.70
C LYS A 200 15.95 -12.38 8.96
N GLU A 201 15.38 -11.37 8.29
CA GLU A 201 13.96 -11.04 8.43
C GLU A 201 13.06 -12.19 7.96
N ALA A 202 13.40 -12.83 6.84
CA ALA A 202 12.65 -13.94 6.28
C ALA A 202 12.65 -15.16 7.22
N VAL A 203 13.77 -15.46 7.89
CA VAL A 203 13.86 -16.51 8.92
C VAL A 203 12.93 -16.22 10.09
N ASP A 204 12.89 -14.98 10.58
CA ASP A 204 11.97 -14.58 11.66
C ASP A 204 10.50 -14.79 11.26
N ILE A 205 10.14 -14.48 10.00
CA ILE A 205 8.79 -14.72 9.46
C ILE A 205 8.51 -16.22 9.34
N VAL A 206 9.47 -17.04 8.91
CA VAL A 206 9.34 -18.50 8.84
C VAL A 206 9.09 -19.09 10.23
N ILE A 207 9.87 -18.68 11.24
CA ILE A 207 9.68 -19.09 12.64
C ILE A 207 8.28 -18.67 13.13
N TRP A 208 7.87 -17.45 12.83
CA TRP A 208 6.51 -16.99 13.15
C TRP A 208 5.45 -17.89 12.49
N CYS A 209 5.59 -18.25 11.21
CA CYS A 209 4.65 -19.12 10.51
C CYS A 209 4.53 -20.52 11.16
N PHE A 210 5.63 -21.12 11.59
CA PHE A 210 5.62 -22.39 12.32
C PHE A 210 4.79 -22.31 13.60
N SER A 211 4.93 -21.21 14.36
CA SER A 211 4.14 -21.00 15.59
C SER A 211 2.63 -20.83 15.34
N ARG A 212 2.20 -20.59 14.09
CA ARG A 212 0.82 -20.23 13.74
C ARG A 212 0.08 -21.25 12.90
N SER A 213 0.76 -22.23 12.30
CA SER A 213 0.13 -23.22 11.44
C SER A 213 0.91 -24.53 11.40
N THR A 214 0.24 -25.62 11.81
CA THR A 214 0.81 -26.97 11.69
C THR A 214 1.07 -27.38 10.24
N LYS A 215 0.37 -26.77 9.27
CA LYS A 215 0.57 -27.02 7.85
C LYS A 215 1.94 -26.54 7.35
N CYS A 216 2.55 -25.54 7.99
CA CYS A 216 3.90 -25.09 7.65
C CYS A 216 4.93 -26.21 7.85
N TYR A 217 4.79 -27.06 8.87
CA TYR A 217 5.67 -28.21 9.08
C TYR A 217 5.58 -29.28 7.99
N LYS A 218 4.46 -29.35 7.26
CA LYS A 218 4.31 -30.27 6.12
C LYS A 218 4.93 -29.73 4.83
N GLN A 219 5.06 -28.40 4.75
CA GLN A 219 5.61 -27.70 3.60
C GLN A 219 7.13 -27.52 3.70
N TRP A 220 7.65 -27.45 4.93
CA TRP A 220 9.08 -27.59 5.23
C TRP A 220 9.57 -29.01 4.94
#